data_AF-A0A5J4QHT3-F1
#
_entry.id   AF-A0A5J4QHT3-F1
#
_cell.length_a   1.000
_cell.length_b   1.000
_cell.length_c   1.000
_cell.angle_alpha   90.00
_cell.angle_beta   90.00
_cell.angle_gamma   90.00
#
_symmetry.space_group_name_H-M   'P 1'
#
loop_
_entity.id
_entity.type
_entity.pdbx_description
1 polymer ?
#
loop_
_entity_poly.entity_id
_entity_poly.type
_entity_poly.pdbx_seq_one_letter_code
_entity_poly.pdbx_strand_id
1 'polypeptide(L)' 'DDSILIWEGERQESQLFPIIKTYEDHRMAMAFAPAVIRHPNIGIADPYVVSKSYPYYWEDLKQVGVHIYEEK' A
#
# COMPACT_ATOMS: atom_id res chain seq x y z
N ASP A 1 -23.53 -5.11 6.69
CA ASP A 1 -22.35 -5.69 7.33
C ASP A 1 -21.18 -5.17 6.53
N ASP A 2 -20.61 -4.06 6.97
CA ASP A 2 -19.70 -3.21 6.17
C ASP A 2 -18.26 -3.73 6.18
N SER A 3 -18.11 -5.03 6.43
CA SER A 3 -16.83 -5.73 6.64
C SER A 3 -16.28 -6.39 5.36
N ILE A 4 -17.01 -6.32 4.25
CA ILE A 4 -16.68 -7.00 3.00
C ILE A 4 -16.45 -5.97 1.89
N LEU A 5 -15.28 -6.03 1.28
CA LEU A 5 -14.96 -5.30 0.05
C LEU A 5 -15.14 -6.22 -1.15
N ILE A 6 -15.98 -5.81 -2.11
CA ILE A 6 -16.21 -6.52 -3.37
C ILE A 6 -15.85 -5.57 -4.50
N TRP A 7 -15.18 -6.10 -5.50
CA TRP A 7 -14.97 -5.39 -6.76
C TRP A 7 -16.06 -5.79 -7.75
N GLU A 8 -16.89 -4.83 -8.13
CA GLU A 8 -18.06 -5.01 -9.01
C GLU A 8 -17.70 -5.02 -10.52
N GLY A 9 -16.42 -5.20 -10.87
CA GLY A 9 -15.95 -5.25 -12.25
C GLY A 9 -15.72 -3.88 -12.90
N GLU A 10 -15.88 -2.79 -12.16
CA GLU A 10 -15.59 -1.44 -12.64
C GLU A 10 -14.10 -1.28 -12.99
N ARG A 11 -13.82 -0.74 -14.17
CA ARG A 11 -12.46 -0.40 -14.60
C ARG A 11 -12.25 1.09 -14.49
N GLN A 12 -11.07 1.49 -14.06
CA GLN A 12 -10.62 2.89 -14.11
C GLN A 12 -9.43 3.03 -15.05
N GLU A 13 -9.23 4.24 -15.55
CA GLU A 13 -8.01 4.62 -16.25
C GLU A 13 -6.79 4.49 -15.32
N SER A 14 -5.65 4.15 -15.90
CA SER A 14 -4.40 4.08 -15.15
C SER A 14 -4.01 5.48 -14.67
N GLN A 15 -3.79 5.62 -13.37
CA GLN A 15 -3.26 6.84 -12.78
C GLN A 15 -1.73 6.85 -12.90
N LEU A 16 -1.12 8.04 -13.02
CA LEU A 16 0.33 8.20 -13.04
C LEU A 16 0.96 7.92 -11.67
N PHE A 17 0.23 8.25 -10.60
CA PHE A 17 0.61 8.05 -9.19
C PHE A 17 -0.58 7.40 -8.45
N PRO A 18 -0.83 6.11 -8.65
CA PRO A 18 -1.95 5.45 -8.01
C PRO A 18 -1.73 5.35 -6.49
N ILE A 19 -2.75 5.69 -5.70
CA ILE A 19 -2.74 5.53 -4.24
C ILE A 19 -3.62 4.34 -3.87
N ILE A 20 -3.01 3.32 -3.26
CA ILE A 20 -3.71 2.12 -2.79
C ILE A 20 -4.36 2.41 -1.43
N LYS A 21 -5.67 2.28 -1.37
CA LYS A 21 -6.43 2.35 -0.12
C LYS A 21 -6.22 1.06 0.68
N THR A 22 -5.94 1.19 1.97
CA THR A 22 -5.66 0.03 2.84
C THR A 22 -6.89 -0.41 3.64
N TYR A 23 -7.91 0.44 3.75
CA TYR A 23 -9.16 0.14 4.46
C TYR A 23 -8.90 -0.33 5.90
N GLU A 24 -7.91 0.29 6.56
CA GLU A 24 -7.44 -0.06 7.91
C GLU A 24 -6.86 -1.49 8.06
N ASP A 25 -6.65 -2.20 6.96
CA ASP A 25 -6.10 -3.55 6.93
C ASP A 25 -4.60 -3.53 6.61
N HIS A 26 -3.78 -4.02 7.56
CA HIS A 26 -2.34 -4.15 7.40
C HIS A 26 -1.95 -5.05 6.22
N ARG A 27 -2.76 -6.05 5.89
CA ARG A 27 -2.50 -6.98 4.79
C ARG A 27 -2.59 -6.28 3.44
N MET A 28 -3.49 -5.31 3.29
CA MET A 28 -3.59 -4.51 2.06
C MET A 28 -2.31 -3.70 1.84
N ALA A 29 -1.83 -3.00 2.88
CA ALA A 29 -0.57 -2.26 2.78
C ALA A 29 0.62 -3.17 2.42
N MET A 30 0.74 -4.31 3.10
CA MET A 30 1.85 -5.25 2.89
C MET A 30 1.79 -5.98 1.54
N ALA A 31 0.60 -6.27 1.02
CA ALA A 31 0.45 -6.95 -0.28
C ALA A 31 0.90 -6.06 -1.45
N PHE A 32 0.65 -4.75 -1.38
CA PHE A 32 0.92 -3.83 -2.48
C PHE A 32 2.27 -3.11 -2.38
N ALA A 33 2.85 -2.95 -1.18
CA ALA A 33 4.13 -2.26 -1.04
C ALA A 33 5.28 -2.89 -1.87
N PRO A 34 5.43 -4.23 -1.99
CA PRO A 34 6.45 -4.83 -2.86
C PRO A 34 6.24 -4.53 -4.36
N ALA A 35 5.03 -4.19 -4.78
CA ALA A 35 4.73 -3.86 -6.18
C ALA A 35 5.50 -2.62 -6.67
N VAL A 36 5.98 -1.78 -5.75
CA VAL A 36 6.79 -0.59 -6.06
C VAL A 36 8.08 -0.92 -6.82
N ILE A 37 8.60 -2.15 -6.65
CA ILE A 37 9.77 -2.64 -7.39
C ILE A 37 9.54 -2.61 -8.90
N ARG A 38 8.30 -2.87 -9.34
CA ARG A 38 7.91 -2.83 -10.75
C ARG A 38 7.23 -1.50 -11.13
N HIS A 39 6.58 -0.86 -10.17
CA HIS A 39 5.75 0.33 -10.33
C HIS A 39 6.18 1.41 -9.31
N PRO A 40 7.23 2.20 -9.59
CA PRO A 40 7.88 3.06 -8.59
C PRO A 40 6.99 4.19 -8.04
N ASN A 41 5.87 4.48 -8.70
CA ASN A 41 5.01 5.62 -8.40
C ASN A 41 3.75 5.24 -7.58
N ILE A 42 3.75 4.07 -6.93
CA ILE A 42 2.62 3.64 -6.08
C ILE A 42 2.71 4.33 -4.72
N GLY A 43 1.62 4.97 -4.30
CA GLY A 43 1.40 5.41 -2.92
C GLY A 43 0.58 4.39 -2.13
N ILE A 44 0.81 4.31 -0.81
CA ILE A 44 0.02 3.49 0.12
C ILE A 44 -0.66 4.44 1.12
N ALA A 45 -1.99 4.43 1.18
CA ALA A 45 -2.74 5.22 2.15
C ALA A 45 -2.68 4.59 3.56
N ASP A 46 -2.72 5.43 4.60
CA ASP A 46 -2.71 5.00 5.99
C ASP A 46 -1.57 4.02 6.34
N PRO A 47 -0.30 4.32 6.03
CA PRO A 47 0.81 3.36 6.18
C PRO A 47 1.03 2.89 7.63
N TYR A 48 0.45 3.59 8.61
CA TYR A 48 0.50 3.22 10.03
C TYR A 48 -0.26 1.92 10.35
N VAL A 49 -1.15 1.44 9.47
CA VAL A 49 -1.94 0.22 9.72
C VAL A 49 -1.07 -1.01 9.93
N VAL A 50 0.11 -1.06 9.29
CA VAL A 50 1.06 -2.18 9.41
C VAL A 50 1.66 -2.29 10.81
N SER A 51 1.73 -1.18 11.56
CA SER A 51 2.33 -1.14 12.89
C SER A 51 1.60 -2.03 13.90
N LYS A 52 0.36 -2.44 13.61
CA LYS A 52 -0.40 -3.41 14.42
C LYS A 52 0.22 -4.82 14.40
N SER A 53 0.84 -5.23 13.30
CA SER A 53 1.36 -6.60 13.10
C SER A 53 2.86 -6.66 12.81
N TYR A 54 3.40 -5.64 12.15
CA TYR A 54 4.80 -5.56 11.75
C TYR A 54 5.33 -4.12 11.87
N PRO A 55 5.71 -3.68 13.10
CA PRO A 55 6.14 -2.30 13.37
C PRO A 55 7.33 -1.81 12.53
N TYR A 56 8.23 -2.71 12.12
CA TYR A 56 9.45 -2.38 11.38
C TYR A 56 9.32 -2.56 9.87
N TYR A 57 8.13 -2.90 9.37
CA TYR A 57 7.90 -3.28 7.96
C TYR A 57 8.53 -2.32 6.94
N TRP A 58 8.31 -1.02 7.10
CA TRP A 58 8.83 -0.01 6.17
C TRP A 58 10.35 0.13 6.25
N GLU A 59 10.95 -0.06 7.42
CA GLU A 59 12.41 -0.04 7.58
C GLU A 59 13.06 -1.27 6.97
N ASP A 60 12.42 -2.43 7.10
CA ASP A 60 12.88 -3.67 6.47
C ASP A 60 12.77 -3.59 4.94
N LEU A 61 11.72 -2.95 4.41
CA LEU A 61 11.62 -2.67 2.98
C LEU A 61 12.75 -1.76 2.48
N LYS A 62 13.13 -0.73 3.25
CA LYS A 62 14.27 0.13 2.89
C LYS A 62 15.59 -0.66 2.86
N GLN A 63 15.77 -1.61 3.77
CA GLN A 63 16.97 -2.47 3.81
C GLN A 63 17.11 -3.35 2.56
N VAL A 64 16.00 -3.74 1.92
CA VAL A 64 16.03 -4.51 0.66
C VAL A 64 16.10 -3.63 -0.59
N GLY A 65 16.34 -2.32 -0.43
CA GLY A 65 16.56 -1.38 -1.53
C GLY A 65 15.31 -0.65 -2.03
N VAL A 66 14.20 -0.68 -1.28
CA VAL A 66 13.02 0.11 -1.61
C VAL A 66 13.20 1.55 -1.13
N HIS A 67 13.00 2.52 -2.01
CA HIS A 67 13.00 3.94 -1.66
C HIS A 67 11.58 4.37 -1.31
N ILE A 68 11.38 4.84 -0.07
CA ILE A 68 10.09 5.29 0.45
C ILE A 68 10.19 6.79 0.74
N TYR A 69 9.18 7.53 0.29
CA TYR A 69 9.03 8.96 0.57
C TYR A 69 7.66 9.21 1.19
N GLU A 70 7.61 10.08 2.19
CA GLU A 70 6.36 10.54 2.76
C GLU A 70 5.97 11.85 2.07
N GLU A 71 4.77 11.87 1.51
CA GLU A 71 4.18 13.11 1.01
C GLU A 71 3.70 13.94 2.21
N LYS A 72 4.16 15.19 2.31
CA LYS A 72 3.82 16.11 3.40
C LYS A 72 2.51 16.83 3.14
#